data_AF-A0A2S5K6U2-F1
#
_entry.id   AF-A0A2S5K6U2-F1
#
_cell.length_a   1.000
_cell.length_b   1.000
_cell.length_c   1.000
_cell.angle_alpha   90.00
_cell.angle_beta   90.00
_cell.angle_gamma   90.00
#
_symmetry.space_group_name_H-M   'P 1'
#
loop_
_entity.id
_entity.type
_entity.pdbx_description
1 polymer ?
#
loop_
_entity_poly.entity_id
_entity_poly.type
_entity_poly.pdbx_seq_one_letter_code
_entity_poly.pdbx_strand_id
1 'polypeptide(L)'
;MVKARTRPKGDQEPVSQPTDIEKKVAAFAAGADLNPGDVAAPAELDKNASRDHKSLRIPFNEYEWKVLEELSQHENRSKLNMVRQAILREAERLGLL
;
A
#
# COMPACT_ATOMS: atom_id res chain seq x y z
N MET A 1 1.99 19.52 53.67
CA MET A 1 3.09 18.77 53.04
C MET A 1 3.04 19.00 51.53
N VAL A 2 3.99 19.76 50.97
CA VAL A 2 4.01 20.10 49.53
C VAL A 2 4.93 19.09 48.83
N LYS A 3 4.41 18.37 47.83
CA LYS A 3 5.14 17.32 47.11
C LYS A 3 6.05 17.97 46.06
N ALA A 4 7.35 17.69 46.11
CA ALA A 4 8.32 18.21 45.15
C ALA A 4 8.04 17.67 43.73
N ARG A 5 8.08 18.55 42.72
CA ARG A 5 7.95 18.17 41.31
C ARG A 5 9.31 17.68 40.80
N THR A 6 9.41 16.40 40.45
CA THR A 6 10.58 15.80 39.81
C THR A 6 10.68 16.25 38.36
N ARG A 7 11.87 16.71 37.92
CA ARG A 7 12.16 17.08 36.53
C ARG A 7 12.28 15.80 35.68
N PRO A 8 11.60 15.66 34.52
CA PRO A 8 11.90 14.59 33.59
C PRO A 8 13.31 14.79 33.00
N LYS A 9 14.09 13.71 33.05
CA LYS A 9 15.45 13.59 32.55
C LYS A 9 15.43 13.71 31.02
N GLY A 10 16.28 14.59 30.47
CA GLY A 10 16.32 14.91 29.05
C GLY A 10 16.55 13.70 28.15
N ASP A 11 15.95 13.77 26.96
CA ASP A 11 16.08 12.80 25.88
C ASP A 11 17.55 12.58 25.54
N GLN A 12 18.03 11.37 25.80
CA GLN A 12 19.30 10.92 25.24
C GLN A 12 19.06 10.51 23.80
N GLU A 13 19.67 11.24 22.87
CA GLU A 13 19.77 10.83 21.47
C GLU A 13 20.40 9.43 21.41
N PRO A 14 19.85 8.49 20.61
CA PRO A 14 20.40 7.15 20.52
C PRO A 14 21.79 7.23 19.88
N VAL A 15 22.83 6.96 20.68
CA VAL A 15 24.20 6.75 20.22
C VAL A 15 24.17 5.52 19.31
N SER A 16 24.06 5.78 18.01
CA SER A 16 24.13 4.74 16.99
C SER A 16 25.58 4.27 16.91
N GLN A 17 25.79 2.97 17.06
CA GLN A 17 27.11 2.39 16.99
C GLN A 17 27.73 2.68 15.60
N PRO A 18 29.05 2.94 15.51
CA PRO A 18 29.70 3.37 14.26
C PRO A 18 29.44 2.42 13.08
N THR A 19 29.22 1.14 13.35
CA THR A 19 28.89 0.11 12.34
C THR A 19 27.55 0.31 11.64
N ASP A 20 26.58 0.97 12.29
CA ASP A 20 25.28 1.27 11.67
C ASP A 20 25.35 2.49 10.74
N ILE A 21 26.27 3.42 11.04
CA ILE A 21 26.49 4.60 10.19
C ILE A 21 27.17 4.17 8.90
N GLU A 22 28.18 3.31 8.98
CA GLU A 22 28.88 2.78 7.80
C GLU A 22 27.93 2.02 6.86
N LYS A 23 27.02 1.20 7.41
CA LYS A 23 25.98 0.51 6.63
C LYS A 23 25.00 1.48 5.95
N LYS A 24 24.60 2.55 6.64
CA LYS A 24 23.72 3.59 6.09
C LYS A 24 24.41 4.41 5.01
N VAL A 25 25.68 4.74 5.19
CA VAL A 25 26.50 5.47 4.21
C VAL A 25 26.72 4.61 2.97
N ALA A 26 27.02 3.32 3.12
CA ALA A 26 27.16 2.40 1.99
C ALA A 26 25.85 2.24 1.21
N ALA A 27 24.71 2.10 1.89
CA ALA A 27 23.40 2.04 1.24
C ALA A 27 23.03 3.34 0.52
N PHE A 28 23.39 4.49 1.09
CA PHE A 28 23.17 5.80 0.47
C PHE A 28 24.06 6.01 -0.77
N ALA A 29 25.35 5.66 -0.70
CA ALA A 29 26.26 5.73 -1.83
C ALA A 29 25.83 4.81 -2.98
N ALA A 30 25.40 3.58 -2.66
CA ALA A 30 24.88 2.64 -3.66
C ALA A 30 23.60 3.14 -4.36
N GLY A 31 22.76 3.92 -3.66
CA GLY A 31 21.57 4.54 -4.24
C GLY A 31 21.85 5.79 -5.10
N ALA A 32 23.02 6.42 -4.93
CA ALA A 32 23.42 7.62 -5.67
C ALA A 32 24.05 7.33 -7.04
N ASP A 33 24.62 6.13 -7.22
CA ASP A 33 25.18 5.67 -8.50
C ASP A 33 24.11 5.15 -9.48
N LEU A 34 22.83 5.13 -9.09
CA LEU A 34 21.73 4.77 -9.97
C LEU A 34 21.47 5.91 -10.97
N ASN A 35 21.58 5.62 -12.27
CA ASN A 35 21.17 6.57 -13.30
C ASN A 35 19.67 6.87 -13.14
N PRO A 36 19.16 8.04 -13.55
CA PRO A 36 17.74 8.40 -13.42
C PRO A 36 16.73 7.51 -14.20
N GLY A 37 17.18 6.39 -14.76
CA GLY A 37 16.36 5.31 -15.33
C GLY A 37 16.43 3.98 -14.58
N ASP A 38 17.32 3.81 -13.61
CA ASP A 38 17.43 2.62 -12.76
C ASP A 38 16.49 2.74 -11.57
N VAL A 39 15.20 2.89 -11.87
CA VAL A 39 14.15 2.77 -10.86
C VAL A 39 14.20 1.32 -10.39
N ALA A 40 14.51 1.12 -9.10
CA ALA A 40 14.48 -0.18 -8.46
C ALA A 40 13.27 -1.00 -8.96
N ALA A 41 13.52 -2.25 -9.36
CA ALA A 41 12.50 -3.13 -9.92
C ALA A 41 11.18 -2.98 -9.13
N PRO A 42 10.03 -2.81 -9.80
CA PRO A 42 8.77 -2.57 -9.11
C PRO A 42 8.58 -3.70 -8.11
N ALA A 43 8.47 -3.34 -6.83
CA ALA A 43 8.30 -4.31 -5.76
C ALA A 43 7.15 -5.25 -6.14
N GLU A 44 7.38 -6.55 -6.07
CA GLU A 44 6.34 -7.55 -6.34
C GLU A 44 5.16 -7.28 -5.41
N LEU A 45 4.04 -6.85 -5.99
CA LEU A 45 2.82 -6.55 -5.25
C LEU A 45 2.16 -7.88 -4.84
N ASP A 46 1.94 -8.07 -3.55
CA ASP A 46 1.20 -9.22 -3.04
C ASP A 46 -0.28 -9.14 -3.45
N LYS A 47 -0.74 -10.13 -4.21
CA LYS A 47 -2.13 -10.26 -4.68
C LYS A 47 -3.12 -10.50 -3.52
N ASN A 48 -2.65 -10.99 -2.38
CA ASN A 48 -3.48 -11.34 -1.22
C ASN A 48 -3.41 -10.30 -0.09
N ALA A 49 -2.75 -9.16 -0.32
CA ALA A 49 -2.65 -8.08 0.66
C ALA A 49 -4.03 -7.54 1.10
N SER A 50 -4.08 -6.89 2.28
CA SER A 50 -5.31 -6.26 2.77
C SER A 50 -5.84 -5.22 1.79
N ARG A 51 -7.17 -5.09 1.74
CA ARG A 51 -7.89 -4.21 0.79
C ARG A 51 -8.04 -2.77 1.30
N ASP A 52 -7.28 -2.39 2.31
CA ASP A 52 -7.35 -1.08 2.98
C ASP A 52 -6.44 -0.02 2.33
N HIS A 53 -5.84 -0.32 1.18
CA HIS A 53 -4.88 0.58 0.52
C HIS A 53 -5.54 1.90 0.03
N LYS A 54 -6.59 1.81 -0.79
CA LYS A 54 -7.34 2.97 -1.33
C LYS A 54 -8.80 2.61 -1.57
N SER A 55 -9.70 3.60 -1.41
CA SER A 55 -11.12 3.47 -1.71
C SER A 55 -11.51 4.25 -2.97
N LEU A 56 -12.51 3.76 -3.70
CA LEU A 56 -13.06 4.38 -4.90
C LEU A 56 -14.58 4.53 -4.75
N ARG A 57 -15.10 5.73 -5.02
CA ARG A 57 -16.53 6.00 -5.08
C ARG A 57 -17.00 5.95 -6.54
N ILE A 58 -17.89 5.01 -6.85
CA ILE A 58 -18.43 4.82 -8.20
C ILE A 58 -19.93 5.13 -8.16
N PRO A 59 -20.38 6.24 -8.74
CA PRO A 59 -21.80 6.45 -9.01
C PRO A 59 -22.25 5.54 -10.16
N PHE A 60 -23.42 4.92 -10.03
CA PHE A 60 -24.02 4.08 -11.06
C PHE A 60 -25.32 4.71 -11.56
N ASN A 61 -25.62 4.48 -12.84
CA ASN A 61 -26.99 4.67 -13.33
C ASN A 61 -27.88 3.47 -12.95
N GLU A 62 -29.19 3.58 -13.17
CA GLU A 62 -30.15 2.52 -12.82
C GLU A 62 -29.91 1.21 -13.58
N TYR A 63 -29.51 1.30 -14.85
CA TYR A 63 -29.26 0.13 -15.69
C TYR A 63 -28.04 -0.65 -15.21
N GLU A 64 -26.91 0.02 -15.02
CA GLU A 64 -25.66 -0.54 -14.51
C GLU A 64 -25.86 -1.18 -13.14
N TRP A 65 -26.65 -0.54 -12.28
CA TRP A 65 -26.95 -1.06 -10.95
C TRP A 65 -27.75 -2.37 -11.02
N LYS A 66 -28.76 -2.46 -11.89
CA LYS A 66 -29.54 -3.69 -12.09
C LYS A 66 -28.67 -4.82 -12.63
N VAL A 67 -27.83 -4.56 -13.63
CA VAL A 67 -26.89 -5.55 -14.17
C VAL A 67 -25.94 -6.04 -13.08
N LEU A 68 -25.39 -5.14 -12.26
CA LEU A 68 -24.51 -5.50 -11.15
C LEU A 68 -25.24 -6.35 -10.10
N GLU A 69 -26.51 -6.06 -9.84
CA GLU A 69 -27.34 -6.80 -8.90
C GLU A 69 -27.64 -8.23 -9.38
N GLU A 70 -28.09 -8.38 -10.62
CA GLU A 70 -28.36 -9.70 -11.21
C GLU A 70 -27.09 -10.55 -11.27
N LEU A 71 -25.96 -9.96 -11.69
CA LEU A 71 -24.68 -10.65 -11.76
C LEU A 71 -24.17 -11.05 -10.37
N SER A 72 -24.34 -10.17 -9.37
CA SER A 72 -23.97 -10.43 -7.97
C SER A 72 -24.78 -11.58 -7.38
N GLN A 73 -26.07 -11.66 -7.70
CA GLN A 73 -26.95 -12.75 -7.26
C GLN A 73 -26.59 -14.07 -7.96
N HIS A 74 -26.33 -14.04 -9.27
CA HIS A 74 -25.98 -15.24 -10.05
C HIS A 74 -24.70 -15.91 -9.53
N GLU A 75 -23.65 -15.13 -9.28
CA GLU A 75 -22.35 -15.64 -8.84
C GLU A 75 -22.27 -15.84 -7.32
N ASN A 76 -23.32 -15.48 -6.58
CA ASN A 76 -23.39 -15.48 -5.11
C ASN A 76 -22.19 -14.75 -4.46
N ARG A 77 -21.86 -13.57 -4.98
CA ARG A 77 -20.75 -12.73 -4.51
C ARG A 77 -21.26 -11.33 -4.22
N SER A 78 -20.61 -10.61 -3.30
CA SER A 78 -20.97 -9.22 -3.02
C SER A 78 -20.73 -8.30 -4.23
N LYS A 79 -21.56 -7.26 -4.38
CA LYS A 79 -21.45 -6.27 -5.47
C LYS A 79 -20.04 -5.67 -5.56
N LEU A 80 -19.43 -5.36 -4.42
CA LEU A 80 -18.05 -4.86 -4.35
C LEU A 80 -17.01 -5.90 -4.82
N ASN A 81 -17.21 -7.19 -4.53
CA ASN A 81 -16.31 -8.23 -5.02
C ASN A 81 -16.47 -8.42 -6.54
N MET A 82 -17.69 -8.24 -7.05
CA MET A 82 -17.97 -8.34 -8.49
C MET A 82 -17.22 -7.27 -9.29
N VAL A 83 -17.29 -6.01 -8.85
CA VAL A 83 -16.55 -4.90 -9.50
C VAL A 83 -15.05 -5.17 -9.53
N ARG A 84 -14.48 -5.68 -8.43
CA ARG A 84 -13.05 -6.04 -8.39
C ARG A 84 -12.69 -7.13 -9.39
N GLN A 85 -13.51 -8.17 -9.46
CA GLN A 85 -13.30 -9.28 -10.41
C GLN A 85 -13.47 -8.84 -11.85
N ALA A 86 -14.42 -7.93 -12.14
CA ALA A 86 -14.59 -7.37 -13.48
C ALA A 86 -13.33 -6.63 -13.95
N ILE A 87 -12.68 -5.85 -13.07
CA ILE A 87 -11.42 -5.16 -13.38
C ILE A 87 -10.31 -6.17 -13.71
N LEU A 88 -10.15 -7.21 -12.89
CA LEU A 88 -9.11 -8.23 -13.12
C LEU A 88 -9.34 -8.99 -14.43
N ARG A 89 -10.58 -9.42 -14.69
CA ARG A 89 -10.97 -10.11 -15.94
C ARG A 89 -10.71 -9.25 -17.17
N GLU A 90 -11.03 -7.96 -17.09
CA GLU A 90 -10.81 -7.03 -18.20
C GLU A 90 -9.32 -6.75 -18.42
N ALA A 91 -8.55 -6.63 -17.34
CA ALA A 91 -7.10 -6.46 -17.41
C ALA A 91 -6.41 -7.70 -18.02
N GLU A 92 -6.81 -8.91 -17.63
CA GLU A 92 -6.37 -10.17 -18.24
C GLU A 92 -6.73 -10.23 -19.73
N ARG A 93 -7.97 -9.84 -20.09
CA ARG A 93 -8.43 -9.80 -21.48
C ARG A 93 -7.59 -8.86 -22.35
N LEU A 94 -7.08 -7.77 -21.77
CA LEU A 94 -6.21 -6.79 -22.44
C LEU A 94 -4.72 -7.14 -22.37
N GLY A 95 -4.33 -8.21 -21.66
CA GLY A 95 -2.92 -8.61 -21.49
C GLY A 95 -2.12 -7.70 -20.57
N LEU A 96 -2.78 -7.00 -19.64
CA LEU A 96 -2.13 -6.16 -18.62
C LEU A 96 -1.70 -6.97 -17.38
N LEU A 97 -2.18 -8.21 -17.25
CA LEU A 97 -1.91 -9.20 -16.21
C LEU A 97 -1.57 -10.54 -16.86
#